data_AF-A0A507F9F2-F1
#
_entry.id   AF-A0A507F9F2-F1
#
_cell.length_a   1.000
_cell.length_b   1.000
_cell.length_c   1.000
_cell.angle_alpha   90.00
_cell.angle_beta   90.00
_cell.angle_gamma   90.00
#
_symmetry.space_group_name_H-M   'P 1'
#
loop_
_entity.id
_entity.type
_entity.pdbx_description
1 polymer ?
#
loop_
_entity_poly.entity_id
_entity_poly.type
_entity_poly.pdbx_seq_one_letter_code
_entity_poly.pdbx_strand_id
1 'polypeptide(L)'
;MSSYSTTAGPGPSSSLNVNLTATNKDKVAYFFNETTAKFHYGEGHPMKPARLGLAHNLIIGYGLHKKMHCYTQRRATESEMSEFHSEDYIEFLRRVTPDNANAFSKFLSRFNVGVDDCPVFEGLYDFCRLSAGGSIEGGRKLCAGSDIAINWAGGLHHAKKFEASGFCYVNDIVLGILQLLRIYPRVVYIDIDVHHGDGVQEAFYQSDRVMTVSFHRYDGSFFPGTGSLDEIGIRAGKNYSVNVPLQEHIDDVSYSYIFEKVMQNVMDVYQPSAVVLQCGADSLAGDRLGSFNLSIKGHGACVAFMKKFKVPLLVLGGGGYTIRNVARAWCYETSLCTNTDLSDSLPQNQYIMHYGPDYKLHSNSVDKNAENANTRQYLDQIYIAIRENLRNLNWAPSVAMNEIPPDLQGFNTETGNWEVDEAEDKNPEMRVDQGKYGLDASQRLRRDKDVNEYDEREMYEGDHDQDHDG
;
A
#
# COMPACT_ATOMS: atom_id res chain seq x y z
N MET A 1 60.64 -10.33 -31.25
CA MET A 1 59.90 -11.47 -30.65
C MET A 1 59.38 -11.03 -29.29
N SER A 2 58.17 -11.30 -28.86
CA SER A 2 56.90 -11.27 -29.59
C SER A 2 55.82 -10.86 -28.59
N SER A 3 55.08 -9.80 -28.86
CA SER A 3 53.89 -9.45 -28.08
C SER A 3 52.79 -10.47 -28.35
N TYR A 4 52.10 -10.94 -27.30
CA TYR A 4 50.80 -11.58 -27.45
C TYR A 4 49.78 -10.97 -26.49
N SER A 5 48.91 -10.16 -27.08
CA SER A 5 47.61 -9.79 -26.54
C SER A 5 46.70 -11.01 -26.57
N THR A 6 45.97 -11.25 -25.47
CA THR A 6 44.80 -12.13 -25.47
C THR A 6 43.57 -11.31 -25.15
N THR A 7 42.79 -11.03 -26.20
CA THR A 7 41.49 -10.37 -26.13
C THR A 7 40.49 -11.21 -25.35
N ALA A 8 39.90 -10.66 -24.29
CA ALA A 8 38.70 -11.22 -23.69
C ALA A 8 37.53 -11.02 -24.66
N GLY A 9 37.05 -12.11 -25.27
CA GLY A 9 35.83 -12.07 -26.08
C GLY A 9 34.59 -11.88 -25.20
N PRO A 10 33.50 -11.28 -25.72
CA PRO A 10 32.25 -11.19 -24.97
C PRO A 10 31.69 -12.61 -24.75
N GLY A 11 31.34 -12.92 -23.50
CA GLY A 11 30.63 -14.16 -23.17
C GLY A 11 29.27 -14.22 -23.90
N PRO A 12 28.72 -15.43 -24.13
CA PRO A 12 27.49 -15.57 -24.88
C PRO A 12 26.34 -14.87 -24.15
N SER A 13 25.74 -13.88 -24.79
CA SER A 13 24.48 -13.31 -24.34
C SER A 13 23.40 -14.40 -24.43
N SER A 14 22.99 -14.91 -23.27
CA SER A 14 21.83 -15.79 -23.17
C SER A 14 20.56 -14.99 -23.45
N SER A 15 20.26 -14.79 -24.74
CA SER A 15 19.00 -14.26 -25.21
C SER A 15 17.87 -15.18 -24.76
N LEU A 16 17.25 -14.86 -23.63
CA LEU A 16 16.03 -15.48 -23.16
C LEU A 16 14.95 -15.22 -24.22
N ASN A 17 14.72 -16.21 -25.08
CA ASN A 17 13.60 -16.25 -26.00
C ASN A 17 12.30 -16.50 -25.22
N VAL A 18 11.91 -15.50 -24.42
CA VAL A 18 10.55 -15.41 -23.91
C VAL A 18 9.65 -15.18 -25.12
N ASN A 19 8.82 -16.17 -25.43
CA ASN A 19 7.82 -16.07 -26.48
C ASN A 19 6.72 -15.10 -26.03
N LEU A 20 6.93 -13.80 -26.25
CA LEU A 20 5.99 -12.72 -25.94
C LEU A 20 4.86 -12.68 -26.99
N THR A 21 4.13 -13.78 -27.16
CA THR A 21 3.17 -14.04 -28.25
C THR A 21 1.84 -13.28 -28.17
N ALA A 22 1.76 -12.23 -27.35
CA ALA A 22 0.58 -11.37 -27.24
C ALA A 22 0.99 -9.90 -27.15
N THR A 23 0.52 -9.09 -28.10
CA THR A 23 0.45 -7.64 -27.94
C THR A 23 -0.58 -7.33 -26.86
N ASN A 24 -0.12 -6.83 -25.71
CA ASN A 24 -1.03 -6.43 -24.65
C ASN A 24 -1.88 -5.25 -25.14
N LYS A 25 -3.22 -5.39 -25.08
CA LYS A 25 -4.15 -4.32 -25.45
C LYS A 25 -4.42 -3.35 -24.31
N ASP A 26 -4.30 -3.83 -23.07
CA ASP A 26 -4.54 -3.04 -21.87
C ASP A 26 -3.29 -2.15 -21.61
N LYS A 27 -3.47 -0.83 -21.44
CA LYS A 27 -2.39 0.10 -21.06
C LYS A 27 -2.05 -0.08 -19.58
N VAL A 28 -0.96 -0.81 -19.31
CA VAL A 28 -0.49 -1.08 -17.95
C VAL A 28 0.62 -0.10 -17.57
N ALA A 29 0.40 0.71 -16.55
CA ALA A 29 1.44 1.48 -15.87
C ALA A 29 2.02 0.66 -14.70
N TYR A 30 3.34 0.68 -14.52
CA TYR A 30 4.02 -0.06 -13.45
C TYR A 30 5.05 0.84 -12.75
N PHE A 31 4.99 0.93 -11.44
CA PHE A 31 5.84 1.81 -10.64
C PHE A 31 6.90 1.02 -9.87
N PHE A 32 8.18 1.33 -10.08
CA PHE A 32 9.27 0.78 -9.27
C PHE A 32 10.45 1.75 -9.07
N ASN A 33 10.91 1.86 -7.82
CA ASN A 33 12.03 2.68 -7.40
C ASN A 33 12.93 1.81 -6.52
N GLU A 34 14.16 1.58 -6.96
CA GLU A 34 15.12 0.66 -6.31
C GLU A 34 15.38 0.99 -4.83
N THR A 35 15.21 2.26 -4.44
CA THR A 35 15.33 2.71 -3.05
C THR A 35 14.34 2.01 -2.13
N THR A 36 13.12 1.72 -2.60
CA THR A 36 12.07 1.05 -1.79
C THR A 36 12.51 -0.32 -1.28
N ALA A 37 13.34 -1.03 -2.05
CA ALA A 37 13.85 -2.36 -1.68
C ALA A 37 15.01 -2.31 -0.66
N LYS A 38 15.58 -1.12 -0.39
CA LYS A 38 16.76 -0.93 0.46
C LYS A 38 16.43 -0.57 1.91
N PHE A 39 15.21 -0.13 2.20
CA PHE A 39 14.77 0.13 3.57
C PHE A 39 14.66 -1.16 4.38
N HIS A 40 14.94 -1.06 5.68
CA HIS A 40 14.93 -2.20 6.59
C HIS A 40 14.30 -1.79 7.93
N TYR A 41 13.14 -2.37 8.24
CA TYR A 41 12.34 -2.02 9.43
C TYR A 41 13.04 -2.31 10.77
N GLY A 42 14.01 -3.23 10.78
CA GLY A 42 14.69 -3.66 12.00
C GLY A 42 15.12 -5.12 11.94
N GLU A 43 16.07 -5.50 12.80
CA GLU A 43 16.40 -6.91 13.03
C GLU A 43 15.18 -7.66 13.61
N GLY A 44 15.01 -8.94 13.28
CA GLY A 44 13.83 -9.73 13.66
C GLY A 44 12.52 -9.39 12.91
N HIS A 45 12.25 -8.10 12.66
CA HIS A 45 10.97 -7.58 12.15
C HIS A 45 10.48 -8.30 10.87
N PRO A 46 9.20 -8.73 10.78
CA PRO A 46 8.70 -9.56 9.67
C PRO A 46 8.58 -8.80 8.34
N MET A 47 8.17 -7.53 8.35
CA MET A 47 8.13 -6.70 7.13
C MET A 47 9.54 -6.48 6.59
N LYS A 48 9.79 -6.95 5.35
CA LYS A 48 11.07 -6.82 4.64
C LYS A 48 10.85 -6.18 3.25
N PRO A 49 11.04 -4.86 3.10
CA PRO A 49 10.88 -4.15 1.82
C PRO A 49 11.72 -4.73 0.66
N ALA A 50 12.82 -5.44 0.95
CA ALA A 50 13.60 -6.22 -0.02
C ALA A 50 12.76 -7.17 -0.92
N ARG A 51 11.57 -7.61 -0.47
CA ARG A 51 10.60 -8.37 -1.29
C ARG A 51 10.19 -7.64 -2.59
N LEU A 52 10.20 -6.31 -2.58
CA LEU A 52 9.96 -5.46 -3.76
C LEU A 52 11.06 -5.63 -4.81
N GLY A 53 12.32 -5.66 -4.38
CA GLY A 53 13.47 -5.89 -5.27
C GLY A 53 13.46 -7.29 -5.87
N LEU A 54 13.08 -8.30 -5.09
CA LEU A 54 12.88 -9.68 -5.55
C LEU A 54 11.77 -9.78 -6.61
N ALA A 55 10.59 -9.19 -6.33
CA ALA A 55 9.46 -9.16 -7.26
C ALA A 55 9.83 -8.45 -8.57
N HIS A 56 10.45 -7.27 -8.48
CA HIS A 56 10.91 -6.51 -9.64
C HIS A 56 11.91 -7.32 -10.49
N ASN A 57 12.89 -8.00 -9.87
CA ASN A 57 13.86 -8.82 -10.61
C ASN A 57 13.22 -9.98 -11.37
N LEU A 58 12.16 -10.60 -10.84
CA LEU A 58 11.39 -11.60 -11.61
C LEU A 58 10.59 -10.95 -12.76
N ILE A 59 9.93 -9.82 -12.51
CA ILE A 59 9.20 -9.04 -13.54
C ILE A 59 10.12 -8.62 -14.69
N ILE A 60 11.37 -8.22 -14.39
CA ILE A 60 12.40 -7.95 -15.39
C ILE A 60 12.86 -9.24 -16.09
N GLY A 61 13.19 -10.30 -15.33
CA GLY A 61 13.70 -11.57 -15.85
C GLY A 61 12.73 -12.29 -16.79
N TYR A 62 11.42 -12.21 -16.53
CA TYR A 62 10.38 -12.71 -17.42
C TYR A 62 10.04 -11.76 -18.60
N GLY A 63 10.65 -10.57 -18.66
CA GLY A 63 10.45 -9.62 -19.75
C GLY A 63 9.13 -8.84 -19.68
N LEU A 64 8.39 -8.89 -18.56
CA LEU A 64 7.07 -8.26 -18.42
C LEU A 64 7.08 -6.74 -18.58
N HIS A 65 8.18 -6.09 -18.17
CA HIS A 65 8.42 -4.66 -18.40
C HIS A 65 8.28 -4.22 -19.86
N LYS A 66 8.51 -5.12 -20.83
CA LYS A 66 8.36 -4.82 -22.27
C LYS A 66 6.90 -4.68 -22.72
N LYS A 67 5.94 -4.97 -21.84
CA LYS A 67 4.48 -4.87 -22.07
C LYS A 67 3.80 -3.84 -21.15
N MET A 68 4.59 -2.99 -20.47
CA MET A 68 4.11 -2.00 -19.51
C MET A 68 4.84 -0.66 -19.71
N HIS A 69 4.20 0.44 -19.35
CA HIS A 69 4.87 1.72 -19.16
C HIS A 69 5.48 1.74 -17.74
N CYS A 70 6.79 1.58 -17.65
CA CYS A 70 7.50 1.58 -16.37
C CYS A 70 7.86 3.01 -15.95
N TYR A 71 7.50 3.35 -14.71
CA TYR A 71 7.75 4.63 -14.07
C TYR A 71 8.52 4.41 -12.75
N THR A 72 9.27 5.41 -12.32
CA THR A 72 9.89 5.44 -10.99
C THR A 72 8.94 6.14 -10.03
N GLN A 73 8.58 5.55 -8.87
CA GLN A 73 7.80 6.28 -7.86
C GLN A 73 8.52 7.58 -7.50
N ARG A 74 7.81 8.70 -7.62
CA ARG A 74 8.20 9.93 -6.93
C ARG A 74 7.94 9.80 -5.42
N ARG A 75 8.49 10.74 -4.66
CA ARG A 75 8.11 10.93 -3.25
C ARG A 75 6.85 11.79 -3.19
N ALA A 76 5.82 11.34 -2.47
CA ALA A 76 4.66 12.16 -2.12
C ALA A 76 5.09 13.41 -1.35
N THR A 77 4.30 14.49 -1.45
CA THR A 77 4.50 15.71 -0.67
C THR A 77 3.79 15.63 0.69
N GLU A 78 4.15 16.51 1.63
CA GLU A 78 3.44 16.64 2.92
C GLU A 78 1.97 16.99 2.72
N SER A 79 1.68 17.89 1.79
CA SER A 79 0.32 18.29 1.41
C SER A 79 -0.51 17.10 0.89
N GLU A 80 0.07 16.27 0.01
CA GLU A 80 -0.62 15.08 -0.52
C GLU A 80 -0.90 14.03 0.55
N MET A 81 0.04 13.76 1.47
CA MET A 81 -0.22 12.82 2.56
C MET A 81 -1.24 13.37 3.57
N SER A 82 -1.27 14.69 3.73
CA SER A 82 -2.25 15.40 4.57
C SER A 82 -3.63 15.57 3.92
N GLU A 83 -3.85 15.12 2.66
CA GLU A 83 -5.21 14.98 2.10
C GLU A 83 -6.06 14.01 2.95
N PHE A 84 -5.41 13.05 3.62
CA PHE A 84 -6.06 12.12 4.57
C PHE A 84 -5.56 12.29 6.01
N HIS A 85 -4.25 12.18 6.24
CA HIS A 85 -3.65 12.15 7.57
C HIS A 85 -3.68 13.54 8.25
N SER A 86 -3.52 13.59 9.58
CA SER A 86 -3.31 14.88 10.25
C SER A 86 -1.91 15.44 10.01
N GLU A 87 -1.83 16.77 9.86
CA GLU A 87 -0.58 17.48 9.62
C GLU A 87 0.46 17.22 10.73
N ASP A 88 0.02 17.14 12.00
CA ASP A 88 0.90 16.89 13.14
C ASP A 88 1.44 15.46 13.21
N TYR A 89 0.71 14.48 12.65
CA TYR A 89 1.20 13.12 12.48
C TYR A 89 2.25 13.04 11.36
N ILE A 90 1.99 13.68 10.21
CA ILE A 90 2.93 13.74 9.09
C ILE A 90 4.21 14.53 9.46
N GLU A 91 4.08 15.64 10.20
CA GLU A 91 5.23 16.39 10.71
C GLU A 91 6.08 15.53 11.67
N PHE A 92 5.44 14.74 12.53
CA PHE A 92 6.13 13.80 13.40
C PHE A 92 6.88 12.72 12.59
N LEU A 93 6.22 12.06 11.63
CA LEU A 93 6.87 11.06 10.78
C LEU A 93 8.09 11.65 10.03
N ARG A 94 8.00 12.91 9.60
CA ARG A 94 9.12 13.63 8.95
C ARG A 94 10.29 13.90 9.89
N ARG A 95 10.03 14.11 11.18
CA ARG A 95 11.02 14.58 12.16
C ARG A 95 11.66 13.45 12.97
N VAL A 96 10.97 12.32 13.15
CA VAL A 96 11.46 11.21 13.96
C VAL A 96 12.55 10.42 13.23
N THR A 97 13.66 10.20 13.92
CA THR A 97 14.79 9.37 13.46
C THR A 97 15.25 8.43 14.58
N PRO A 98 15.99 7.35 14.30
CA PRO A 98 16.51 6.47 15.35
C PRO A 98 17.32 7.23 16.43
N ASP A 99 18.11 8.23 16.02
CA ASP A 99 18.94 9.03 16.92
C ASP A 99 18.13 9.93 17.86
N ASN A 100 16.96 10.40 17.43
CA ASN A 100 16.17 11.37 18.19
C ASN A 100 14.90 10.79 18.84
N ALA A 101 14.55 9.53 18.55
CA ALA A 101 13.31 8.87 18.98
C ALA A 101 13.00 9.06 20.48
N ASN A 102 14.01 8.95 21.35
CA ASN A 102 13.85 9.15 22.80
C ASN A 102 13.29 10.54 23.18
N ALA A 103 13.65 11.59 22.44
CA ALA A 103 13.12 12.95 22.63
C ALA A 103 11.65 13.07 22.17
N PHE A 104 11.18 12.15 21.34
CA PHE A 104 9.81 12.06 20.85
C PHE A 104 8.93 11.06 21.61
N SER A 105 9.37 10.52 22.76
CA SER A 105 8.65 9.52 23.57
C SER A 105 7.12 9.74 23.73
N LYS A 106 6.68 10.99 23.98
CA LYS A 106 5.24 11.33 24.05
C LYS A 106 4.51 11.18 22.71
N PHE A 107 5.17 11.52 21.61
CA PHE A 107 4.61 11.40 20.25
C PHE A 107 4.64 9.96 19.75
N LEU A 108 5.69 9.20 20.08
CA LEU A 108 5.79 7.76 19.81
C LEU A 108 4.55 7.02 20.35
N SER A 109 4.23 7.20 21.63
CA SER A 109 3.01 6.63 22.23
C SER A 109 1.72 7.19 21.64
N ARG A 110 1.63 8.50 21.38
CA ARG A 110 0.41 9.13 20.82
C ARG A 110 0.07 8.65 19.41
N PHE A 111 1.09 8.35 18.61
CA PHE A 111 0.97 8.04 17.19
C PHE A 111 1.22 6.56 16.88
N ASN A 112 1.28 5.72 17.91
CA ASN A 112 1.51 4.28 17.86
C ASN A 112 2.76 3.87 17.04
N VAL A 113 3.87 4.59 17.24
CA VAL A 113 5.18 4.31 16.63
C VAL A 113 6.18 3.99 17.74
N GLY A 114 6.99 2.95 17.56
CA GLY A 114 7.97 2.47 18.54
C GLY A 114 7.47 1.38 19.50
N VAL A 115 6.16 1.08 19.49
CA VAL A 115 5.63 -0.20 19.99
C VAL A 115 5.93 -1.28 18.94
N ASP A 116 6.14 -2.53 19.36
CA ASP A 116 6.84 -3.62 18.63
C ASP A 116 6.58 -3.73 17.13
N ASP A 117 5.34 -3.49 16.67
CA ASP A 117 4.95 -3.59 15.25
C ASP A 117 5.39 -2.39 14.38
N CYS A 118 5.45 -1.17 14.92
CA CYS A 118 5.68 0.04 14.10
C CYS A 118 6.99 0.76 14.48
N PRO A 119 8.17 0.14 14.24
CA PRO A 119 9.47 0.67 14.69
C PRO A 119 9.89 1.96 13.97
N VAL A 120 10.64 2.81 14.67
CA VAL A 120 11.42 3.89 14.02
C VAL A 120 12.65 3.28 13.34
N PHE A 121 12.81 3.52 12.04
CA PHE A 121 13.96 3.05 11.28
C PHE A 121 14.52 4.12 10.32
N GLU A 122 15.75 3.92 9.86
CA GLU A 122 16.44 4.88 8.98
C GLU A 122 15.70 5.03 7.64
N GLY A 123 15.33 6.26 7.31
CA GLY A 123 14.56 6.57 6.11
C GLY A 123 13.07 6.20 6.14
N LEU A 124 12.48 5.95 7.32
CA LEU A 124 11.05 5.65 7.49
C LEU A 124 10.12 6.59 6.70
N TYR A 125 10.33 7.89 6.86
CA TYR A 125 9.52 8.91 6.18
C TYR A 125 9.63 8.79 4.65
N ASP A 126 10.83 8.52 4.16
CA ASP A 126 11.13 8.44 2.73
C ASP A 126 10.55 7.15 2.10
N PHE A 127 10.51 6.05 2.85
CA PHE A 127 9.76 4.85 2.48
C PHE A 127 8.26 5.13 2.34
N CYS A 128 7.65 5.82 3.33
CA CYS A 128 6.25 6.20 3.30
C CYS A 128 5.91 7.07 2.08
N ARG A 129 6.76 8.07 1.80
CA ARG A 129 6.59 8.96 0.64
C ARG A 129 6.68 8.24 -0.70
N LEU A 130 7.57 7.26 -0.84
CA LEU A 130 7.68 6.47 -2.08
C LEU A 130 6.50 5.51 -2.26
N SER A 131 6.03 4.88 -1.18
CA SER A 131 4.83 4.03 -1.17
C SER A 131 3.59 4.84 -1.60
N ALA A 132 3.30 5.94 -0.89
CA ALA A 132 2.21 6.86 -1.18
C ALA A 132 2.30 7.48 -2.58
N GLY A 133 3.48 7.92 -3.00
CA GLY A 133 3.72 8.53 -4.30
C GLY A 133 3.30 7.61 -5.45
N GLY A 134 3.69 6.33 -5.40
CA GLY A 134 3.30 5.35 -6.41
C GLY A 134 1.80 5.12 -6.53
N SER A 135 1.06 5.10 -5.41
CA SER A 135 -0.39 4.87 -5.41
C SER A 135 -1.18 6.12 -5.85
N ILE A 136 -0.72 7.31 -5.46
CA ILE A 136 -1.25 8.60 -5.93
C ILE A 136 -1.02 8.73 -7.45
N GLU A 137 0.19 8.44 -7.93
CA GLU A 137 0.49 8.46 -9.37
C GLU A 137 -0.29 7.37 -10.13
N GLY A 138 -0.47 6.19 -9.55
CA GLY A 138 -1.32 5.14 -10.12
C GLY A 138 -2.76 5.59 -10.32
N GLY A 139 -3.39 6.16 -9.29
CA GLY A 139 -4.73 6.75 -9.39
C GLY A 139 -4.82 7.84 -10.47
N ARG A 140 -3.81 8.71 -10.56
CA ARG A 140 -3.74 9.74 -11.61
C ARG A 140 -3.54 9.18 -13.02
N LYS A 141 -2.74 8.12 -13.22
CA LYS A 141 -2.57 7.45 -14.53
C LYS A 141 -3.87 6.78 -15.00
N LEU A 142 -4.67 6.23 -14.08
CA LEU A 142 -5.99 5.68 -14.40
C LEU A 142 -6.96 6.81 -14.81
N CYS A 143 -6.98 7.93 -14.07
CA CYS A 143 -7.74 9.13 -14.45
C CYS A 143 -7.34 9.67 -15.84
N ALA A 144 -6.06 9.54 -16.22
CA ALA A 144 -5.52 9.91 -17.52
C ALA A 144 -5.68 8.83 -18.62
N GLY A 145 -6.44 7.75 -18.37
CA GLY A 145 -6.77 6.74 -19.39
C GLY A 145 -5.75 5.61 -19.57
N SER A 146 -5.04 5.25 -18.50
CA SER A 146 -4.46 3.89 -18.36
C SER A 146 -5.56 2.91 -17.91
N ASP A 147 -5.48 1.66 -18.37
CA ASP A 147 -6.45 0.62 -17.98
C ASP A 147 -6.09 -0.02 -16.63
N ILE A 148 -4.78 -0.17 -16.36
CA ILE A 148 -4.25 -0.77 -15.14
C ILE A 148 -3.04 0.05 -14.66
N ALA A 149 -2.95 0.27 -13.35
CA ALA A 149 -1.76 0.81 -12.69
C ALA A 149 -1.30 -0.14 -11.58
N ILE A 150 0.01 -0.40 -11.46
CA ILE A 150 0.57 -1.38 -10.52
C ILE A 150 1.63 -0.72 -9.63
N ASN A 151 1.40 -0.71 -8.31
CA ASN A 151 2.36 -0.26 -7.31
C ASN A 151 2.50 -1.29 -6.18
N TRP A 152 3.40 -2.27 -6.35
CA TRP A 152 3.67 -3.30 -5.33
C TRP A 152 4.28 -2.74 -4.02
N ALA A 153 4.78 -1.51 -4.02
CA ALA A 153 5.28 -0.84 -2.80
C ALA A 153 4.17 -0.19 -1.95
N GLY A 154 2.96 -0.09 -2.50
CA GLY A 154 1.74 0.33 -1.80
C GLY A 154 0.98 -0.83 -1.17
N GLY A 155 -0.25 -0.56 -0.71
CA GLY A 155 -1.14 -1.54 -0.11
C GLY A 155 -1.14 -1.53 1.44
N LEU A 156 -0.66 -0.46 2.06
CA LEU A 156 -0.45 -0.34 3.52
C LEU A 156 -1.77 0.03 4.23
N HIS A 157 -2.70 -0.94 4.25
CA HIS A 157 -4.12 -0.75 4.60
C HIS A 157 -4.44 -0.42 6.07
N HIS A 158 -3.54 -0.73 7.02
CA HIS A 158 -3.79 -0.56 8.46
C HIS A 158 -3.59 0.87 8.97
N ALA A 159 -2.82 1.70 8.24
CA ALA A 159 -2.49 3.05 8.67
C ALA A 159 -3.76 3.91 8.88
N LYS A 160 -3.85 4.57 10.04
CA LYS A 160 -5.02 5.36 10.45
C LYS A 160 -4.82 6.84 10.14
N LYS A 161 -5.87 7.65 10.31
CA LYS A 161 -5.78 9.10 10.07
C LYS A 161 -4.74 9.79 10.97
N PHE A 162 -4.58 9.31 12.20
CA PHE A 162 -3.79 9.97 13.25
C PHE A 162 -2.63 9.11 13.80
N GLU A 163 -2.49 7.85 13.39
CA GLU A 163 -1.53 6.91 13.99
C GLU A 163 -1.11 5.79 13.03
N ALA A 164 0.04 5.18 13.31
CA ALA A 164 0.48 3.96 12.63
C ALA A 164 -0.25 2.73 13.19
N SER A 165 -0.32 1.66 12.40
CA SER A 165 -0.84 0.35 12.85
C SER A 165 -0.38 -0.75 11.90
N GLY A 166 -0.15 -1.97 12.39
CA GLY A 166 0.11 -3.15 11.53
C GLY A 166 1.19 -2.94 10.47
N PHE A 167 2.38 -2.46 10.87
CA PHE A 167 3.52 -2.15 9.99
C PHE A 167 3.30 -0.96 9.02
N CYS A 168 2.14 -0.29 9.08
CA CYS A 168 1.69 0.74 8.15
C CYS A 168 1.69 2.13 8.83
N TYR A 169 2.31 3.13 8.19
CA TYR A 169 2.38 4.50 8.69
C TYR A 169 1.54 5.47 7.86
N VAL A 170 1.65 5.41 6.53
CA VAL A 170 0.84 6.23 5.61
C VAL A 170 -0.06 5.32 4.79
N ASN A 171 -1.35 5.64 4.72
CA ASN A 171 -2.35 4.85 4.01
C ASN A 171 -2.38 5.26 2.53
N ASP A 172 -1.47 4.69 1.75
CA ASP A 172 -1.31 4.98 0.33
C ASP A 172 -2.57 4.64 -0.49
N ILE A 173 -3.36 3.67 -0.02
CA ILE A 173 -4.62 3.24 -0.64
C ILE A 173 -5.66 4.35 -0.55
N VAL A 174 -5.88 4.91 0.64
CA VAL A 174 -6.86 6.01 0.83
C VAL A 174 -6.48 7.20 -0.04
N LEU A 175 -5.20 7.56 -0.10
CA LEU A 175 -4.69 8.64 -0.96
C LEU A 175 -4.91 8.32 -2.45
N GLY A 176 -4.64 7.08 -2.89
CA GLY A 176 -4.94 6.63 -4.26
C GLY A 176 -6.44 6.69 -4.61
N ILE A 177 -7.31 6.30 -3.68
CA ILE A 177 -8.77 6.38 -3.84
C ILE A 177 -9.24 7.84 -3.91
N LEU A 178 -8.69 8.75 -3.09
CA LEU A 178 -9.01 10.19 -3.16
C LEU A 178 -8.68 10.79 -4.53
N GLN A 179 -7.59 10.37 -5.17
CA GLN A 179 -7.29 10.78 -6.56
C GLN A 179 -8.31 10.22 -7.55
N LEU A 180 -8.69 8.94 -7.43
CA LEU A 180 -9.73 8.33 -8.28
C LEU A 180 -11.09 9.03 -8.13
N LEU A 181 -11.48 9.40 -6.91
CA LEU A 181 -12.75 10.08 -6.61
C LEU A 181 -12.86 11.49 -7.23
N ARG A 182 -11.80 12.04 -7.83
CA ARG A 182 -11.85 13.28 -8.63
C ARG A 182 -12.55 13.09 -9.98
N ILE A 183 -12.50 11.89 -10.55
CA ILE A 183 -13.09 11.53 -11.86
C ILE A 183 -14.18 10.46 -11.71
N TYR A 184 -13.92 9.44 -10.89
CA TYR A 184 -14.75 8.26 -10.77
C TYR A 184 -15.84 8.46 -9.71
N PRO A 185 -17.14 8.45 -10.07
CA PRO A 185 -18.23 8.66 -9.12
C PRO A 185 -18.25 7.62 -7.99
N ARG A 186 -17.98 6.36 -8.34
CA ARG A 186 -17.95 5.20 -7.43
C ARG A 186 -16.66 4.41 -7.61
N VAL A 187 -15.94 4.19 -6.51
CA VAL A 187 -14.74 3.34 -6.45
C VAL A 187 -15.08 2.12 -5.60
N VAL A 188 -14.66 0.91 -6.00
CA VAL A 188 -14.63 -0.25 -5.09
C VAL A 188 -13.20 -0.52 -4.66
N TYR A 189 -12.99 -0.67 -3.36
CA TYR A 189 -11.77 -1.19 -2.77
C TYR A 189 -11.96 -2.67 -2.47
N ILE A 190 -11.01 -3.49 -2.86
CA ILE A 190 -11.01 -4.94 -2.67
C ILE A 190 -9.71 -5.33 -1.99
N ASP A 191 -9.81 -6.10 -0.91
CA ASP A 191 -8.72 -6.51 -0.06
C ASP A 191 -8.66 -8.04 0.05
N ILE A 192 -7.53 -8.63 -0.36
CA ILE A 192 -7.26 -10.08 -0.29
C ILE A 192 -6.01 -10.40 0.57
N ASP A 193 -5.57 -9.44 1.38
CA ASP A 193 -4.68 -9.68 2.51
C ASP A 193 -5.32 -10.65 3.51
N VAL A 194 -4.51 -11.36 4.31
CA VAL A 194 -5.08 -12.21 5.37
C VAL A 194 -5.68 -11.39 6.52
N HIS A 195 -5.25 -10.13 6.69
CA HIS A 195 -5.75 -9.21 7.72
C HIS A 195 -6.89 -8.34 7.18
N HIS A 196 -7.82 -7.93 8.06
CA HIS A 196 -8.88 -7.00 7.68
C HIS A 196 -8.32 -5.62 7.32
N GLY A 197 -8.74 -5.06 6.18
CA GLY A 197 -8.37 -3.74 5.66
C GLY A 197 -8.95 -2.55 6.43
N ASP A 198 -8.75 -2.55 7.74
CA ASP A 198 -9.47 -1.73 8.71
C ASP A 198 -9.23 -0.22 8.58
N GLY A 199 -8.02 0.23 8.24
CA GLY A 199 -7.73 1.65 8.01
C GLY A 199 -8.46 2.21 6.78
N VAL A 200 -8.62 1.40 5.72
CA VAL A 200 -9.38 1.79 4.51
C VAL A 200 -10.89 1.72 4.77
N GLN A 201 -11.36 0.68 5.48
CA GLN A 201 -12.75 0.61 5.95
C GLN A 201 -13.11 1.85 6.77
N GLU A 202 -12.30 2.21 7.77
CA GLU A 202 -12.53 3.33 8.67
C GLU A 202 -12.56 4.68 7.93
N ALA A 203 -11.61 4.90 7.01
CA ALA A 203 -11.53 6.14 6.21
C ALA A 203 -12.79 6.43 5.39
N PHE A 204 -13.48 5.38 4.92
CA PHE A 204 -14.66 5.50 4.07
C PHE A 204 -15.97 5.02 4.72
N TYR A 205 -15.97 4.68 6.01
CA TYR A 205 -17.09 4.03 6.74
C TYR A 205 -18.42 4.82 6.75
N GLN A 206 -18.37 6.10 6.37
CA GLN A 206 -19.52 7.01 6.27
C GLN A 206 -19.92 7.38 4.83
N SER A 207 -19.22 6.88 3.81
CA SER A 207 -19.34 7.27 2.40
C SER A 207 -20.03 6.20 1.55
N ASP A 208 -20.89 6.62 0.62
CA ASP A 208 -21.51 5.78 -0.42
C ASP A 208 -20.73 5.79 -1.75
N ARG A 209 -19.69 6.63 -1.87
CA ARG A 209 -18.83 6.76 -3.05
C ARG A 209 -17.67 5.77 -3.09
N VAL A 210 -17.39 5.09 -1.98
CA VAL A 210 -16.39 4.03 -1.87
C VAL A 210 -17.05 2.85 -1.20
N MET A 211 -17.02 1.69 -1.86
CA MET A 211 -17.39 0.42 -1.24
C MET A 211 -16.13 -0.33 -0.87
N THR A 212 -15.99 -0.76 0.38
CA THR A 212 -14.86 -1.56 0.87
C THR A 212 -15.27 -3.02 0.96
N VAL A 213 -14.51 -3.91 0.33
CA VAL A 213 -14.73 -5.37 0.36
C VAL A 213 -13.46 -6.06 0.84
N SER A 214 -13.51 -6.79 1.96
CA SER A 214 -12.32 -7.43 2.54
C SER A 214 -12.56 -8.92 2.84
N PHE A 215 -11.61 -9.76 2.43
CA PHE A 215 -11.61 -11.22 2.59
C PHE A 215 -10.46 -11.67 3.49
N HIS A 216 -10.70 -11.76 4.79
CA HIS A 216 -9.65 -11.87 5.80
C HIS A 216 -9.96 -12.96 6.83
N ARG A 217 -8.94 -13.40 7.58
CA ARG A 217 -9.13 -14.26 8.75
C ARG A 217 -9.86 -13.49 9.85
N TYR A 218 -10.89 -14.08 10.44
CA TYR A 218 -11.59 -13.49 11.57
C TYR A 218 -12.00 -14.53 12.63
N ASP A 219 -11.53 -14.34 13.85
CA ASP A 219 -11.98 -15.02 15.07
C ASP A 219 -12.24 -14.04 16.23
N GLY A 220 -12.22 -12.73 15.95
CA GLY A 220 -12.31 -11.65 16.94
C GLY A 220 -11.03 -11.37 17.72
N SER A 221 -9.95 -12.15 17.51
CA SER A 221 -8.64 -11.98 18.17
C SER A 221 -7.46 -11.84 17.21
N PHE A 222 -7.55 -12.44 16.02
CA PHE A 222 -6.60 -12.24 14.94
C PHE A 222 -6.56 -10.77 14.52
N PHE A 223 -5.36 -10.21 14.37
CA PHE A 223 -5.15 -8.80 14.06
C PHE A 223 -5.87 -8.40 12.76
N PRO A 224 -6.55 -7.23 12.70
CA PRO A 224 -6.69 -6.17 13.72
C PRO A 224 -7.88 -6.34 14.68
N GLY A 225 -8.52 -7.51 14.75
CA GLY A 225 -9.67 -7.77 15.64
C GLY A 225 -11.01 -7.15 15.20
N THR A 226 -11.05 -6.58 13.99
CA THR A 226 -12.24 -5.99 13.35
C THR A 226 -12.53 -6.71 12.03
N GLY A 227 -13.58 -6.33 11.30
CA GLY A 227 -14.00 -7.00 10.06
C GLY A 227 -15.10 -8.04 10.27
N SER A 228 -15.88 -7.92 11.34
CA SER A 228 -17.05 -8.78 11.55
C SER A 228 -18.10 -8.61 10.44
N LEU A 229 -18.92 -9.64 10.24
CA LEU A 229 -20.00 -9.64 9.24
C LEU A 229 -21.05 -8.52 9.44
N ASP A 230 -21.15 -8.00 10.67
CA ASP A 230 -22.09 -6.95 11.07
C ASP A 230 -21.52 -5.52 10.87
N GLU A 231 -20.21 -5.37 10.57
CA GLU A 231 -19.56 -4.08 10.27
C GLU A 231 -19.88 -3.57 8.85
N ILE A 232 -21.14 -3.24 8.63
CA ILE A 232 -21.67 -2.89 7.29
C ILE A 232 -21.53 -1.39 6.92
N GLY A 233 -20.78 -0.60 7.69
CA GLY A 233 -20.72 0.86 7.53
C GLY A 233 -21.91 1.60 8.15
N ILE A 234 -21.82 2.94 8.19
CA ILE A 234 -22.78 3.81 8.90
C ILE A 234 -23.17 5.03 8.06
N ARG A 235 -24.27 5.69 8.45
CA ARG A 235 -24.80 6.89 7.76
C ARG A 235 -25.01 6.60 6.26
N ALA A 236 -24.43 7.39 5.35
CA ALA A 236 -24.54 7.14 3.91
C ALA A 236 -23.79 5.86 3.48
N GLY A 237 -22.66 5.56 4.13
CA GLY A 237 -21.88 4.33 3.91
C GLY A 237 -22.50 3.04 4.48
N LYS A 238 -23.76 3.05 4.96
CA LYS A 238 -24.41 1.83 5.44
C LYS A 238 -24.74 0.88 4.27
N ASN A 239 -24.32 -0.37 4.41
CA ASN A 239 -24.23 -1.41 3.38
C ASN A 239 -23.15 -1.17 2.30
N TYR A 240 -22.24 -0.21 2.51
CA TYR A 240 -21.07 0.03 1.63
C TYR A 240 -19.75 -0.49 2.22
N SER A 241 -19.75 -1.08 3.42
CA SER A 241 -18.68 -2.01 3.81
C SER A 241 -19.19 -3.46 3.74
N VAL A 242 -18.36 -4.35 3.19
CA VAL A 242 -18.63 -5.77 2.97
C VAL A 242 -17.46 -6.58 3.50
N ASN A 243 -17.66 -7.19 4.67
CA ASN A 243 -16.67 -8.07 5.26
C ASN A 243 -16.99 -9.53 4.99
N VAL A 244 -15.96 -10.29 4.63
CA VAL A 244 -16.01 -11.74 4.41
C VAL A 244 -15.10 -12.39 5.45
N PRO A 245 -15.58 -12.58 6.69
CA PRO A 245 -14.79 -13.20 7.76
C PRO A 245 -14.59 -14.69 7.46
N LEU A 246 -13.34 -15.12 7.38
CA LEU A 246 -12.94 -16.50 7.05
C LEU A 246 -12.18 -17.16 8.21
N GLN A 247 -12.14 -18.49 8.18
CA GLN A 247 -11.39 -19.33 9.12
C GLN A 247 -10.06 -19.80 8.50
N GLU A 248 -9.21 -20.43 9.31
CA GLU A 248 -7.89 -20.91 8.90
C GLU A 248 -7.94 -21.92 7.74
N HIS A 249 -6.82 -22.02 7.02
CA HIS A 249 -6.54 -22.99 5.97
C HIS A 249 -7.52 -23.01 4.78
N ILE A 250 -8.17 -21.89 4.47
CA ILE A 250 -8.97 -21.79 3.24
C ILE A 250 -8.14 -22.12 1.99
N ASP A 251 -8.67 -23.01 1.16
CA ASP A 251 -8.04 -23.48 -0.08
C ASP A 251 -8.48 -22.65 -1.32
N ASP A 252 -7.73 -22.81 -2.42
CA ASP A 252 -8.00 -22.15 -3.72
C ASP A 252 -9.45 -22.30 -4.20
N VAL A 253 -10.08 -23.45 -3.99
CA VAL A 253 -11.42 -23.77 -4.51
C VAL A 253 -12.49 -23.05 -3.70
N SER A 254 -12.34 -23.09 -2.37
CA SER A 254 -13.21 -22.44 -1.39
C SER A 254 -13.10 -20.92 -1.47
N TYR A 255 -11.88 -20.39 -1.59
CA TYR A 255 -11.63 -18.96 -1.71
C TYR A 255 -12.15 -18.41 -3.04
N SER A 256 -11.82 -19.05 -4.18
CA SER A 256 -12.35 -18.64 -5.49
C SER A 256 -13.89 -18.66 -5.50
N TYR A 257 -14.50 -19.68 -4.87
CA TYR A 257 -15.95 -19.78 -4.79
C TYR A 257 -16.61 -18.60 -4.08
N ILE A 258 -16.12 -18.21 -2.90
CA ILE A 258 -16.70 -17.09 -2.14
C ILE A 258 -16.35 -15.74 -2.79
N PHE A 259 -15.10 -15.59 -3.28
CA PHE A 259 -14.63 -14.38 -3.96
C PHE A 259 -15.44 -14.07 -5.22
N GLU A 260 -15.54 -15.01 -6.16
CA GLU A 260 -16.28 -14.78 -7.42
C GLU A 260 -17.76 -14.48 -7.14
N LYS A 261 -18.37 -15.14 -6.14
CA LYS A 261 -19.77 -14.88 -5.76
C LYS A 261 -20.01 -13.50 -5.16
N VAL A 262 -19.20 -13.12 -4.16
CA VAL A 262 -19.32 -11.82 -3.51
C VAL A 262 -19.01 -10.72 -4.51
N MET A 263 -17.90 -10.84 -5.25
CA MET A 263 -17.47 -9.81 -6.18
C MET A 263 -18.38 -9.66 -7.40
N GLN A 264 -18.95 -10.73 -7.95
CA GLN A 264 -19.96 -10.58 -9.02
C GLN A 264 -21.17 -9.76 -8.53
N ASN A 265 -21.70 -10.09 -7.36
CA ASN A 265 -22.85 -9.39 -6.77
C ASN A 265 -22.53 -7.92 -6.45
N VAL A 266 -21.35 -7.64 -5.89
CA VAL A 266 -20.84 -6.27 -5.68
C VAL A 266 -20.78 -5.51 -7.01
N MET A 267 -20.18 -6.07 -8.06
CA MET A 267 -20.04 -5.39 -9.35
C MET A 267 -21.41 -5.13 -10.01
N ASP A 268 -22.34 -6.08 -9.92
CA ASP A 268 -23.69 -5.98 -10.49
C ASP A 268 -24.56 -4.90 -9.78
N VAL A 269 -24.44 -4.79 -8.46
CA VAL A 269 -25.27 -3.89 -7.62
C VAL A 269 -24.64 -2.50 -7.48
N TYR A 270 -23.37 -2.42 -7.11
CA TYR A 270 -22.69 -1.15 -6.83
C TYR A 270 -22.18 -0.46 -8.11
N GLN A 271 -21.93 -1.22 -9.18
CA GLN A 271 -21.53 -0.73 -10.50
C GLN A 271 -20.39 0.31 -10.41
N PRO A 272 -19.23 -0.06 -9.83
CA PRO A 272 -18.11 0.86 -9.67
C PRO A 272 -17.51 1.26 -11.02
N SER A 273 -16.97 2.48 -11.06
CA SER A 273 -16.32 3.07 -12.22
C SER A 273 -14.78 3.03 -12.16
N ALA A 274 -14.22 2.67 -11.00
CA ALA A 274 -12.81 2.30 -10.81
C ALA A 274 -12.71 1.22 -9.71
N VAL A 275 -11.68 0.39 -9.78
CA VAL A 275 -11.34 -0.66 -8.80
C VAL A 275 -9.96 -0.36 -8.21
N VAL A 276 -9.82 -0.49 -6.90
CA VAL A 276 -8.52 -0.64 -6.23
C VAL A 276 -8.48 -2.03 -5.62
N LEU A 277 -7.46 -2.81 -5.96
CA LEU A 277 -7.24 -4.17 -5.48
C LEU A 277 -5.90 -4.22 -4.74
N GLN A 278 -5.96 -4.36 -3.42
CA GLN A 278 -4.81 -4.69 -2.57
C GLN A 278 -4.55 -6.20 -2.74
N CYS A 279 -3.29 -6.60 -2.90
CA CYS A 279 -2.87 -7.99 -3.13
C CYS A 279 -1.88 -8.45 -2.05
N GLY A 280 -2.33 -8.41 -0.80
CA GLY A 280 -1.61 -8.88 0.39
C GLY A 280 -1.26 -10.35 0.29
N ALA A 281 0.04 -10.63 0.17
CA ALA A 281 0.55 -11.95 -0.17
C ALA A 281 0.82 -12.84 1.06
N ASP A 282 0.29 -12.50 2.23
CA ASP A 282 0.26 -13.32 3.45
C ASP A 282 -0.97 -14.23 3.54
N SER A 283 -1.98 -14.01 2.69
CA SER A 283 -3.05 -14.98 2.41
C SER A 283 -2.53 -16.25 1.71
N LEU A 284 -1.26 -16.28 1.29
CA LEU A 284 -0.61 -17.44 0.68
C LEU A 284 -0.22 -18.52 1.70
N ALA A 285 -0.31 -19.78 1.26
CA ALA A 285 0.18 -20.92 2.01
C ALA A 285 1.68 -20.82 2.33
N GLY A 286 2.02 -21.15 3.58
CA GLY A 286 3.40 -21.10 4.07
C GLY A 286 3.95 -19.68 4.21
N ASP A 287 3.09 -18.68 4.40
CA ASP A 287 3.48 -17.40 4.96
C ASP A 287 3.98 -17.54 6.43
N ARG A 288 4.60 -16.50 6.99
CA ARG A 288 5.12 -16.49 8.37
C ARG A 288 4.09 -16.04 9.41
N LEU A 289 3.10 -15.23 9.02
CA LEU A 289 2.09 -14.67 9.92
C LEU A 289 0.67 -15.08 9.52
N GLY A 290 0.40 -15.18 8.21
CA GLY A 290 -0.89 -15.64 7.70
C GLY A 290 -1.11 -17.14 7.87
N SER A 291 -2.37 -17.54 8.05
CA SER A 291 -2.79 -18.94 8.28
C SER A 291 -3.81 -19.44 7.25
N PHE A 292 -3.80 -18.89 6.03
CA PHE A 292 -4.55 -19.41 4.88
C PHE A 292 -3.69 -20.41 4.09
N ASN A 293 -4.31 -21.12 3.13
CA ASN A 293 -3.67 -22.17 2.35
C ASN A 293 -3.76 -21.92 0.83
N LEU A 294 -3.72 -20.65 0.41
CA LEU A 294 -3.83 -20.28 -1.00
C LEU A 294 -2.52 -20.56 -1.76
N SER A 295 -2.65 -21.08 -2.98
CA SER A 295 -1.56 -21.08 -3.94
C SER A 295 -1.44 -19.72 -4.64
N ILE A 296 -0.27 -19.48 -5.24
CA ILE A 296 -0.05 -18.35 -6.15
C ILE A 296 -1.08 -18.29 -7.29
N LYS A 297 -1.65 -19.44 -7.70
CA LYS A 297 -2.70 -19.49 -8.71
C LYS A 297 -4.07 -19.12 -8.14
N GLY A 298 -4.41 -19.57 -6.94
CA GLY A 298 -5.64 -19.18 -6.24
C GLY A 298 -5.68 -17.68 -5.95
N HIS A 299 -4.59 -17.15 -5.41
CA HIS A 299 -4.45 -15.71 -5.17
C HIS A 299 -4.55 -14.91 -6.49
N GLY A 300 -3.78 -15.28 -7.50
CA GLY A 300 -3.83 -14.65 -8.83
C GLY A 300 -5.20 -14.79 -9.54
N ALA A 301 -6.01 -15.80 -9.21
CA ALA A 301 -7.35 -15.94 -9.76
C ALA A 301 -8.25 -14.74 -9.41
N CYS A 302 -8.03 -14.09 -8.27
CA CYS A 302 -8.74 -12.88 -7.85
C CYS A 302 -8.44 -11.71 -8.80
N VAL A 303 -7.17 -11.48 -9.11
CA VAL A 303 -6.71 -10.48 -10.11
C VAL A 303 -7.28 -10.82 -11.50
N ALA A 304 -7.21 -12.09 -11.90
CA ALA A 304 -7.75 -12.56 -13.19
C ALA A 304 -9.28 -12.41 -13.29
N PHE A 305 -10.01 -12.58 -12.18
CA PHE A 305 -11.46 -12.35 -12.12
C PHE A 305 -11.80 -10.87 -12.25
N MET A 306 -11.19 -10.01 -11.41
CA MET A 306 -11.48 -8.57 -11.44
C MET A 306 -11.13 -7.92 -12.78
N LYS A 307 -10.07 -8.39 -13.45
CA LYS A 307 -9.71 -7.92 -14.79
C LYS A 307 -10.78 -8.18 -15.87
N LYS A 308 -11.68 -9.15 -15.69
CA LYS A 308 -12.76 -9.46 -16.66
C LYS A 308 -13.76 -8.32 -16.79
N PHE A 309 -13.97 -7.52 -15.75
CA PHE A 309 -14.96 -6.43 -15.75
C PHE A 309 -14.57 -5.22 -16.59
N LYS A 310 -13.28 -5.09 -17.00
CA LYS A 310 -12.78 -3.98 -17.84
C LYS A 310 -13.09 -2.58 -17.28
N VAL A 311 -13.01 -2.47 -15.96
CA VAL A 311 -13.02 -1.22 -15.20
C VAL A 311 -11.58 -0.83 -14.87
N PRO A 312 -11.19 0.46 -14.88
CA PRO A 312 -9.86 0.93 -14.48
C PRO A 312 -9.41 0.35 -13.13
N LEU A 313 -8.23 -0.27 -13.11
CA LEU A 313 -7.77 -1.11 -11.99
C LEU A 313 -6.43 -0.64 -11.42
N LEU A 314 -6.42 -0.17 -10.17
CA LEU A 314 -5.21 0.06 -9.39
C LEU A 314 -4.88 -1.23 -8.62
N VAL A 315 -3.73 -1.83 -8.90
CA VAL A 315 -3.22 -3.03 -8.22
C VAL A 315 -2.10 -2.62 -7.27
N LEU A 316 -2.24 -2.97 -6.00
CA LEU A 316 -1.31 -2.61 -4.94
C LEU A 316 -0.71 -3.85 -4.28
N GLY A 317 0.37 -3.67 -3.52
CA GLY A 317 0.93 -4.71 -2.67
C GLY A 317 0.05 -4.98 -1.45
N GLY A 318 0.68 -5.05 -0.28
CA GLY A 318 0.03 -5.44 0.97
C GLY A 318 0.99 -6.18 1.88
N GLY A 319 0.46 -7.01 2.77
CA GLY A 319 1.22 -7.95 3.59
C GLY A 319 1.95 -9.05 2.80
N GLY A 320 2.47 -10.05 3.50
CA GLY A 320 3.29 -11.13 2.93
C GLY A 320 4.75 -11.10 3.41
N TYR A 321 5.12 -12.15 4.14
CA TYR A 321 6.30 -12.23 4.99
C TYR A 321 7.22 -13.41 4.65
N THR A 322 6.73 -14.42 3.91
CA THR A 322 7.58 -15.36 3.17
C THR A 322 8.02 -14.74 1.82
N ILE A 323 9.03 -13.86 1.88
CA ILE A 323 9.41 -12.94 0.77
C ILE A 323 9.62 -13.60 -0.62
N ARG A 324 10.06 -14.86 -0.67
CA ARG A 324 10.23 -15.61 -1.94
C ARG A 324 8.89 -15.92 -2.61
N ASN A 325 7.83 -16.14 -1.82
CA ASN A 325 6.48 -16.42 -2.32
C ASN A 325 5.78 -15.12 -2.72
N VAL A 326 5.97 -14.03 -1.97
CA VAL A 326 5.53 -12.68 -2.34
C VAL A 326 6.06 -12.28 -3.72
N ALA A 327 7.36 -12.45 -3.95
CA ALA A 327 7.98 -12.13 -5.24
C ALA A 327 7.42 -12.97 -6.40
N ARG A 328 7.09 -14.25 -6.15
CA ARG A 328 6.44 -15.13 -7.14
C ARG A 328 5.00 -14.68 -7.44
N ALA A 329 4.21 -14.37 -6.41
CA ALA A 329 2.81 -13.96 -6.53
C ALA A 329 2.66 -12.67 -7.33
N TRP A 330 3.30 -11.59 -6.88
CA TRP A 330 3.25 -10.30 -7.57
C TRP A 330 3.83 -10.35 -8.99
N CYS A 331 4.84 -11.19 -9.26
CA CYS A 331 5.32 -11.43 -10.63
C CYS A 331 4.27 -12.15 -11.49
N TYR A 332 3.59 -13.16 -10.96
CA TYR A 332 2.52 -13.87 -11.65
C TYR A 332 1.31 -12.95 -11.91
N GLU A 333 0.91 -12.15 -10.94
CA GLU A 333 -0.19 -11.18 -11.07
C GLU A 333 0.13 -10.05 -12.05
N THR A 334 1.39 -9.62 -12.13
CA THR A 334 1.87 -8.71 -13.19
C THR A 334 1.73 -9.37 -14.58
N SER A 335 1.93 -10.69 -14.67
CA SER A 335 1.71 -11.47 -15.90
C SER A 335 0.23 -11.51 -16.29
N LEU A 336 -0.66 -11.69 -15.31
CA LEU A 336 -2.12 -11.61 -15.51
C LEU A 336 -2.54 -10.22 -15.97
N CYS A 337 -2.02 -9.15 -15.36
CA CYS A 337 -2.26 -7.77 -15.78
C CYS A 337 -1.79 -7.50 -17.22
N THR A 338 -0.68 -8.08 -17.66
CA THR A 338 -0.11 -7.88 -19.01
C THR A 338 -0.59 -8.88 -20.08
N ASN A 339 -1.52 -9.79 -19.75
CA ASN A 339 -1.94 -10.89 -20.63
C ASN A 339 -0.72 -11.70 -21.13
N THR A 340 0.11 -12.19 -20.20
CA THR A 340 1.35 -12.91 -20.52
C THR A 340 1.40 -14.25 -19.79
N ASP A 341 1.43 -15.34 -20.55
CA ASP A 341 1.72 -16.66 -20.01
C ASP A 341 3.20 -16.77 -19.60
N LEU A 342 3.47 -17.26 -18.39
CA LEU A 342 4.82 -17.46 -17.87
C LEU A 342 5.20 -18.93 -17.87
N SER A 343 6.47 -19.23 -18.13
CA SER A 343 7.02 -20.54 -17.84
C SER A 343 7.13 -20.74 -16.33
N ASP A 344 6.68 -21.89 -15.84
CA ASP A 344 6.79 -22.22 -14.41
C ASP A 344 8.25 -22.33 -13.92
N SER A 345 9.22 -22.63 -14.80
CA SER A 345 10.64 -22.48 -14.45
C SER A 345 11.03 -21.00 -14.38
N LEU A 346 11.66 -20.58 -13.28
CA LEU A 346 12.10 -19.20 -13.07
C LEU A 346 13.26 -18.82 -14.01
N PRO A 347 13.32 -17.56 -14.49
CA PRO A 347 14.45 -17.04 -15.26
C PRO A 347 15.67 -16.86 -14.35
N GLN A 348 16.87 -17.10 -14.90
CA GLN A 348 18.13 -16.85 -14.20
C GLN A 348 18.23 -15.38 -13.81
N ASN A 349 18.48 -15.12 -12.53
CA ASN A 349 18.61 -13.77 -11.97
C ASN A 349 19.57 -13.78 -10.76
N GLN A 350 20.02 -12.62 -10.32
CA GLN A 350 20.98 -12.48 -9.21
C GLN A 350 20.48 -13.06 -7.87
N TYR A 351 19.17 -13.19 -7.68
CA TYR A 351 18.54 -13.71 -6.46
C TYR A 351 18.03 -15.14 -6.60
N ILE A 352 18.38 -15.87 -7.68
CA ILE A 352 17.81 -17.20 -7.98
C ILE A 352 17.90 -18.20 -6.82
N MET A 353 18.94 -18.10 -6.00
CA MET A 353 19.17 -18.96 -4.82
C MET A 353 18.08 -18.82 -3.73
N HIS A 354 17.37 -17.67 -3.65
CA HIS A 354 16.25 -17.48 -2.72
C HIS A 354 15.02 -18.35 -3.05
N TYR A 355 14.97 -18.91 -4.26
CA TYR A 355 13.87 -19.73 -4.77
C TYR A 355 14.20 -21.23 -4.80
N GLY A 356 15.32 -21.64 -4.19
CA GLY A 356 15.63 -23.06 -4.02
C GLY A 356 14.67 -23.76 -3.04
N PRO A 357 14.54 -25.10 -3.12
CA PRO A 357 15.25 -26.00 -4.04
C PRO A 357 14.52 -26.22 -5.38
N ASP A 358 13.29 -25.72 -5.54
CA ASP A 358 12.44 -26.02 -6.70
C ASP A 358 12.68 -25.10 -7.92
N TYR A 359 13.12 -23.86 -7.68
CA TYR A 359 13.33 -22.82 -8.70
C TYR A 359 12.10 -22.62 -9.62
N LYS A 360 10.91 -22.82 -9.04
CA LYS A 360 9.62 -22.66 -9.73
C LYS A 360 8.92 -21.35 -9.41
N LEU A 361 8.07 -20.90 -10.31
CA LEU A 361 7.16 -19.78 -10.09
C LEU A 361 6.05 -20.21 -9.14
N HIS A 362 5.38 -21.33 -9.44
CA HIS A 362 4.36 -21.87 -8.55
C HIS A 362 5.02 -22.80 -7.53
N SER A 363 5.22 -22.29 -6.31
CA SER A 363 5.85 -23.04 -5.23
C SER A 363 4.96 -24.15 -4.68
N ASN A 364 5.57 -25.23 -4.21
CA ASN A 364 4.87 -26.31 -3.48
C ASN A 364 4.60 -25.91 -2.01
N SER A 365 4.08 -24.70 -1.76
CA SER A 365 3.86 -24.17 -0.40
C SER A 365 2.49 -24.50 0.19
N VAL A 366 1.53 -24.94 -0.64
CA VAL A 366 0.21 -25.43 -0.21
C VAL A 366 0.37 -26.71 0.60
N ASP A 367 -0.12 -26.72 1.84
CA ASP A 367 -0.21 -27.94 2.63
C ASP A 367 -1.43 -28.75 2.19
N LYS A 368 -1.20 -30.00 1.77
CA LYS A 368 -2.25 -30.91 1.31
C LYS A 368 -2.96 -31.64 2.46
N ASN A 369 -2.44 -31.51 3.67
CA ASN A 369 -2.99 -32.15 4.87
C ASN A 369 -3.69 -31.15 5.80
N ALA A 370 -3.57 -29.84 5.54
CA ALA A 370 -4.26 -28.82 6.32
C ALA A 370 -5.78 -28.95 6.15
N GLU A 371 -6.50 -29.06 7.26
CA GLU A 371 -7.95 -29.14 7.27
C GLU A 371 -8.54 -27.74 7.07
N ASN A 372 -9.20 -27.52 5.93
CA ASN A 372 -9.88 -26.27 5.64
C ASN A 372 -11.13 -26.14 6.54
N ALA A 373 -11.06 -25.24 7.51
CA ALA A 373 -12.15 -24.98 8.47
C ALA A 373 -13.39 -24.32 7.83
N ASN A 374 -13.27 -23.79 6.61
CA ASN A 374 -14.32 -23.05 5.90
C ASN A 374 -15.29 -24.01 5.19
N THR A 375 -16.17 -24.66 5.94
CA THR A 375 -17.21 -25.53 5.37
C THR A 375 -18.05 -24.78 4.34
N ARG A 376 -18.55 -25.50 3.33
CA ARG A 376 -19.40 -24.91 2.28
C ARG A 376 -20.63 -24.20 2.85
N GLN A 377 -21.22 -24.77 3.90
CA GLN A 377 -22.37 -24.22 4.62
C GLN A 377 -22.04 -22.88 5.28
N TYR A 378 -20.85 -22.74 5.89
CA TYR A 378 -20.37 -21.49 6.48
C TYR A 378 -20.18 -20.39 5.42
N LEU A 379 -19.51 -20.71 4.31
CA LEU A 379 -19.32 -19.78 3.19
C LEU A 379 -20.66 -19.35 2.55
N ASP A 380 -21.61 -20.28 2.42
CA ASP A 380 -22.95 -19.98 1.91
C ASP A 380 -23.76 -19.09 2.87
N GLN A 381 -23.61 -19.24 4.19
CA GLN A 381 -24.22 -18.35 5.18
C GLN A 381 -23.68 -16.92 5.09
N ILE A 382 -22.36 -16.75 5.00
CA ILE A 382 -21.71 -15.43 4.80
C ILE A 382 -22.22 -14.78 3.52
N TYR A 383 -22.21 -15.52 2.40
CA TYR A 383 -22.69 -15.00 1.11
C TYR A 383 -24.18 -14.58 1.16
N ILE A 384 -25.03 -15.33 1.87
CA ILE A 384 -26.44 -14.98 2.05
C ILE A 384 -26.57 -13.65 2.81
N ALA A 385 -25.88 -13.49 3.94
CA ALA A 385 -25.93 -12.25 4.72
C ALA A 385 -25.44 -11.04 3.92
N ILE A 386 -24.28 -11.14 3.25
CA ILE A 386 -23.74 -10.11 2.36
C ILE A 386 -24.75 -9.78 1.25
N ARG A 387 -25.38 -10.78 0.64
CA ARG A 387 -26.38 -10.58 -0.41
C ARG A 387 -27.63 -9.87 0.08
N GLU A 388 -28.11 -10.13 1.30
CA GLU A 388 -29.22 -9.37 1.88
C GLU A 388 -28.81 -7.92 2.21
N ASN A 389 -27.58 -7.68 2.68
CA ASN A 389 -27.06 -6.34 2.90
C ASN A 389 -26.98 -5.54 1.59
N LEU A 390 -26.43 -6.12 0.52
CA LEU A 390 -26.34 -5.51 -0.81
C LEU A 390 -27.72 -5.22 -1.43
N ARG A 391 -28.77 -5.99 -1.11
CA ARG A 391 -30.15 -5.68 -1.56
C ARG A 391 -30.73 -4.40 -0.97
N ASN A 392 -30.19 -3.91 0.15
CA ASN A 392 -30.63 -2.66 0.76
C ASN A 392 -30.03 -1.42 0.08
N LEU A 393 -29.11 -1.61 -0.89
CA LEU A 393 -28.56 -0.53 -1.67
C LEU A 393 -29.58 -0.04 -2.71
N ASN A 394 -29.83 1.27 -2.70
CA ASN A 394 -30.57 1.90 -3.80
C ASN A 394 -29.75 1.75 -5.09
N TRP A 395 -30.38 1.24 -6.14
CA TRP A 395 -29.76 1.05 -7.45
C TRP A 395 -29.22 2.39 -7.98
N ALA A 396 -27.88 2.53 -8.00
CA ALA A 396 -27.12 3.68 -8.49
C ALA A 396 -27.79 5.07 -8.30
N PRO A 397 -27.70 5.70 -7.11
CA PRO A 397 -28.20 7.07 -6.94
C PRO A 397 -27.52 8.01 -7.94
N SER A 398 -28.28 8.99 -8.45
CA SER A 398 -27.84 9.93 -9.47
C SER A 398 -26.70 10.81 -8.94
N VAL A 399 -25.50 10.61 -9.48
CA VAL A 399 -24.30 11.34 -9.06
C VAL A 399 -24.23 12.69 -9.78
N ALA A 400 -24.06 13.77 -9.01
CA ALA A 400 -23.83 15.09 -9.57
C ALA A 400 -22.51 15.11 -10.34
N MET A 401 -22.51 15.71 -11.54
CA MET A 401 -21.28 15.89 -12.32
C MET A 401 -20.41 16.95 -11.64
N ASN A 402 -19.21 16.57 -11.21
CA ASN A 402 -18.19 17.51 -10.76
C ASN A 402 -17.31 17.90 -11.96
N GLU A 403 -16.90 19.16 -12.03
CA GLU A 403 -15.89 19.61 -12.98
C GLU A 403 -14.51 19.02 -12.61
N ILE A 404 -13.70 18.71 -13.62
CA ILE A 404 -12.36 18.14 -13.44
C ILE A 404 -11.47 19.18 -12.73
N PRO A 405 -10.84 18.84 -11.59
CA PRO A 405 -9.95 19.76 -10.88
C PRO A 405 -8.83 20.33 -11.78
N PRO A 406 -8.51 21.64 -11.70
CA PRO A 406 -7.53 22.28 -12.58
C PRO A 406 -6.12 21.67 -12.51
N ASP A 407 -5.73 21.11 -11.36
CA ASP A 407 -4.42 20.50 -11.15
C ASP A 407 -4.21 19.23 -11.98
N LEU A 408 -5.28 18.59 -12.47
CA LEU A 408 -5.20 17.47 -13.42
C LEU A 408 -4.94 17.91 -14.88
N GLN A 409 -5.08 19.20 -15.21
CA GLN A 409 -4.90 19.70 -16.58
C GLN A 409 -3.42 19.82 -17.00
N GLY A 410 -2.50 19.97 -16.03
CA GLY A 410 -1.05 20.00 -16.28
C GLY A 410 -0.41 18.62 -16.54
N PHE A 411 -1.20 17.55 -16.68
CA PHE A 411 -0.67 16.22 -17.01
C PHE A 411 -0.51 16.05 -18.52
N ASN A 412 0.73 16.07 -18.99
CA ASN A 412 1.01 15.82 -20.40
C ASN A 412 0.89 14.30 -20.68
N THR A 413 -0.16 13.93 -21.42
CA THR A 413 -0.50 12.53 -21.73
C THR A 413 0.47 11.86 -22.71
N GLU A 414 1.27 12.63 -23.46
CA GLU A 414 2.27 12.10 -24.40
C GLU A 414 3.62 11.83 -23.72
N THR A 415 4.06 12.73 -22.84
CA THR A 415 5.33 12.57 -22.10
C THR A 415 5.17 11.78 -20.81
N GLY A 416 3.94 11.72 -20.27
CA GLY A 416 3.62 11.05 -19.01
C GLY A 416 4.10 11.80 -17.75
N ASN A 417 4.57 13.03 -17.91
CA ASN A 417 5.00 13.91 -16.82
C ASN A 417 3.94 14.97 -16.49
N TRP A 418 4.01 15.48 -15.27
CA TRP A 418 3.35 16.74 -14.89
C TRP A 418 4.18 17.91 -15.43
N GLU A 419 3.51 18.95 -15.91
CA GLU A 419 4.13 20.26 -16.08
C GLU A 419 4.51 20.79 -14.69
N VAL A 420 5.78 20.63 -14.34
CA VAL A 420 6.35 21.16 -13.10
C VAL A 420 6.68 22.62 -13.33
N ASP A 421 6.21 23.52 -12.48
CA ASP A 421 6.65 24.92 -12.51
C ASP A 421 8.17 24.96 -12.28
N GLU A 422 8.94 25.33 -13.32
CA GLU A 422 10.40 25.36 -13.30
C GLU A 422 11.03 26.30 -12.23
N ALA A 423 10.19 27.03 -11.49
CA ALA A 423 10.57 27.90 -10.39
C ALA A 423 10.86 27.14 -9.08
N GLU A 424 10.31 25.95 -8.86
CA GLU A 424 10.40 25.28 -7.55
C GLU A 424 11.68 24.45 -7.35
N ASP A 425 12.25 23.86 -8.41
CA ASP A 425 13.34 22.86 -8.32
C ASP A 425 14.76 23.43 -8.63
N LYS A 426 15.00 24.71 -8.33
CA LYS A 426 16.27 25.42 -8.61
C LYS A 426 17.03 25.89 -7.36
N ASN A 427 17.04 25.11 -6.27
CA ASN A 427 18.19 24.99 -5.35
C ASN A 427 17.93 23.97 -4.21
N PRO A 428 18.62 22.81 -4.18
CA PRO A 428 18.58 21.89 -3.03
C PRO A 428 19.39 22.38 -1.82
N GLU A 429 20.40 23.25 -2.03
CA GLU A 429 21.34 23.71 -0.99
C GLU A 429 21.23 25.22 -0.75
N MET A 430 20.26 25.60 0.08
CA MET A 430 20.13 26.85 0.88
C MET A 430 18.67 27.32 0.90
N ARG A 431 17.91 26.86 1.89
CA ARG A 431 16.73 27.58 2.39
C ARG A 431 16.76 27.59 3.92
N VAL A 432 17.33 28.67 4.46
CA VAL A 432 16.97 29.12 5.81
C VAL A 432 15.55 29.67 5.70
N ASP A 433 14.65 29.15 6.52
CA ASP A 433 13.25 29.56 6.55
C ASP A 433 13.08 31.05 6.92
N GLN A 434 12.22 31.75 6.18
CA GLN A 434 11.69 33.07 6.54
C GLN A 434 10.19 33.16 6.25
N GLY A 435 9.39 32.39 7.00
CA GLY A 435 7.93 32.34 6.95
C GLY A 435 7.18 33.12 8.04
N LYS A 436 7.32 34.46 8.08
CA LYS A 436 6.38 35.45 8.68
C LYS A 436 5.60 35.06 9.98
N TYR A 437 6.13 35.48 11.12
CA TYR A 437 5.33 36.26 12.07
C TYR A 437 5.83 37.71 12.03
N GLY A 438 4.92 38.68 11.84
CA GLY A 438 5.29 40.06 11.54
C GLY A 438 5.55 40.91 12.78
N LEU A 439 6.80 41.33 12.98
CA LEU A 439 7.15 42.54 13.73
C LEU A 439 8.28 43.29 12.99
N ASP A 440 8.10 44.61 12.83
CA ASP A 440 8.97 45.48 12.04
C ASP A 440 10.37 45.66 12.67
N ALA A 441 11.41 45.31 11.92
CA ALA A 441 12.80 45.31 12.38
C ALA A 441 13.53 46.66 12.21
N SER A 442 12.82 47.76 11.91
CA SER A 442 13.43 49.07 11.63
C SER A 442 13.67 49.98 12.86
N GLN A 443 13.27 49.59 14.07
CA GLN A 443 13.36 50.45 15.27
C GLN A 443 14.39 50.04 16.35
N ARG A 444 15.19 48.98 16.16
CA ARG A 444 16.17 48.50 17.16
C ARG A 444 17.62 49.01 16.99
N LEU A 445 17.78 50.25 16.51
CA LEU A 445 19.07 50.97 16.50
C LEU A 445 18.96 52.34 17.17
N ARG A 446 18.53 52.35 18.45
CA ARG A 446 18.74 53.41 19.46
C ARG A 446 18.20 52.95 20.82
N ARG A 447 19.07 53.01 21.85
CA ARG A 447 18.87 52.68 23.28
C ARG A 447 19.36 51.31 23.75
N ASP A 448 20.67 51.09 23.61
CA ASP A 448 21.44 50.55 24.74
C ASP A 448 21.99 51.74 25.54
N LYS A 449 21.34 52.06 26.67
CA LYS A 449 21.88 52.79 27.83
C LYS A 449 20.77 52.98 28.87
N ASP A 450 21.12 52.68 30.12
CA ASP A 450 20.35 52.91 31.36
C ASP A 450 19.08 52.02 31.45
N VAL A 451 18.71 51.38 32.57
CA VAL A 451 18.96 51.62 34.01
C VAL A 451 19.09 50.27 34.78
N ASN A 452 19.71 50.30 35.97
CA ASN A 452 19.86 49.18 36.90
C ASN A 452 18.56 48.76 37.64
N GLU A 453 18.71 47.70 38.46
CA GLU A 453 18.29 47.60 39.88
C GLU A 453 16.98 46.86 40.30
N TYR A 454 17.19 45.92 41.25
CA TYR A 454 16.24 45.24 42.18
C TYR A 454 15.19 44.25 41.60
N ASP A 455 14.84 43.14 42.26
CA ASP A 455 15.24 42.63 43.60
C ASP A 455 15.27 41.08 43.67
N GLU A 456 16.06 40.51 44.59
CA GLU A 456 16.08 39.08 44.95
C GLU A 456 15.72 38.90 46.44
N ARG A 457 14.64 38.15 46.73
CA ARG A 457 14.16 37.60 48.02
C ARG A 457 12.71 37.09 47.83
N GLU A 458 12.17 36.02 48.42
CA GLU A 458 12.59 34.98 49.40
C GLU A 458 12.09 33.60 48.88
N MET A 459 12.60 32.39 49.18
CA MET A 459 13.38 31.76 50.27
C MET A 459 12.58 31.20 51.47
N TYR A 460 12.39 29.87 51.47
CA TYR A 460 11.90 28.98 52.56
C TYR A 460 10.42 29.15 52.98
N GLU A 461 9.71 28.19 53.59
CA GLU A 461 10.00 26.87 54.23
C GLU A 461 9.09 25.76 53.60
N GLY A 462 9.39 24.44 53.63
CA GLY A 462 9.24 23.49 54.77
C GLY A 462 7.78 22.98 54.91
N ASP A 463 7.42 21.71 55.14
CA ASP A 463 8.19 20.46 55.31
C ASP A 463 7.25 19.21 55.22
N HIS A 464 7.82 17.99 55.25
CA HIS A 464 7.25 16.71 55.72
C HIS A 464 6.27 15.80 54.92
N ASP A 465 6.85 14.68 54.42
CA ASP A 465 6.68 13.27 54.89
C ASP A 465 5.60 12.26 54.42
N GLN A 466 6.15 11.07 54.08
CA GLN A 466 5.72 9.67 54.38
C GLN A 466 4.75 8.89 53.46
N ASP A 467 5.36 8.02 52.64
CA ASP A 467 5.27 6.54 52.66
C ASP A 467 3.95 5.85 53.09
N HIS A 468 3.42 4.96 52.23
CA HIS A 468 3.50 3.50 52.48
C HIS A 468 3.02 2.62 51.30
N ASP A 469 3.60 1.43 51.19
CA ASP A 469 3.16 0.32 50.33
C ASP A 469 1.78 -0.26 50.70
N GLY A 470 1.12 -0.90 49.72
CA GLY A 470 -0.08 -1.74 49.87
C GLY A 470 -0.31 -2.66 48.68
#